data_AF-A0A846BY69-F1
#
_entry.id   AF-A0A846BY69-F1
#
_cell.length_a   1.000
_cell.length_b   1.000
_cell.length_c   1.000
_cell.angle_alpha   90.00
_cell.angle_beta   90.00
_cell.angle_gamma   90.00
#
_symmetry.space_group_name_H-M   'P 1'
#
loop_
_entity.id
_entity.type
_entity.pdbx_description
1 polymer ?
#
loop_
_entity_poly.entity_id
_entity_poly.type
_entity_poly.pdbx_seq_one_letter_code
_entity_poly.pdbx_strand_id
1 'polypeptide(L)'
;MNVQRSKIPDEVPRNLKEQLLLKDAKAGSAKKIQGSPDEALRDAPRLTANYGGNLEDWVKMSSIQAPIINGASVQVHWFRNTKTLEDVELKFKRVYPRSAPKKQ
;
A
#
# COMPACT_ATOMS: atom_id res chain seq x y z
N MET A 1 12.77 6.23 27.65
CA MET A 1 12.05 4.99 27.27
C MET A 1 11.39 5.24 25.93
N ASN A 2 11.84 4.58 24.86
CA ASN A 2 11.17 4.68 23.56
C ASN A 2 9.95 3.76 23.58
N VAL A 3 8.76 4.34 23.59
CA VAL A 3 7.51 3.60 23.42
C VAL A 3 7.42 3.22 21.94
N GLN A 4 7.79 1.99 21.59
CA GLN A 4 7.39 1.44 20.29
C GLN A 4 5.86 1.43 20.28
N ARG A 5 5.27 2.33 19.50
CA ARG A 5 3.82 2.33 19.26
C ARG A 5 3.48 1.06 18.46
N SER A 6 2.33 0.47 18.77
CA SER A 6 1.92 -0.84 18.25
C SER A 6 1.95 -0.87 16.72
N LYS A 7 2.58 -1.91 16.15
CA LYS A 7 2.59 -2.18 14.71
C LYS A 7 1.16 -2.31 14.19
N ILE A 8 0.87 -1.63 13.08
CA ILE A 8 -0.41 -1.76 12.39
C ILE A 8 -0.32 -3.01 11.49
N PRO A 9 -1.26 -3.96 11.61
CA PRO A 9 -1.23 -5.18 10.82
C PRO A 9 -1.63 -4.93 9.36
N ASP A 10 -1.13 -5.81 8.48
CA ASP A 10 -1.52 -5.86 7.08
C ASP A 10 -2.98 -6.33 6.93
N GLU A 11 -3.68 -5.80 5.93
CA GLU A 11 -4.98 -6.31 5.50
C GLU A 11 -4.79 -7.65 4.77
N VAL A 12 -5.59 -8.66 5.12
CA VAL A 12 -5.61 -9.95 4.44
C VAL A 12 -6.48 -9.87 3.17
N PRO A 13 -6.03 -10.40 2.02
CA PRO A 13 -6.85 -10.49 0.82
C PRO A 13 -8.15 -11.27 1.07
N ARG A 14 -9.30 -10.77 0.59
CA ARG A 14 -10.61 -11.37 0.86
C ARG A 14 -11.04 -12.42 -0.16
N ASN A 15 -10.34 -12.51 -1.28
CA ASN A 15 -10.67 -13.40 -2.39
C ASN A 15 -9.43 -13.67 -3.26
N LEU A 16 -9.52 -14.67 -4.15
CA LEU A 16 -8.43 -15.06 -5.03
C LEU A 16 -7.92 -13.91 -5.91
N LYS A 17 -8.80 -13.05 -6.41
CA LYS A 17 -8.39 -11.92 -7.28
C LYS A 17 -7.54 -10.91 -6.52
N GLU A 18 -7.86 -10.62 -5.26
CA GLU A 18 -7.04 -9.78 -4.38
C GLU A 18 -5.69 -10.44 -4.04
N GLN A 19 -5.67 -11.77 -3.84
CA GLN A 19 -4.42 -12.51 -3.63
C GLN A 19 -3.50 -12.43 -4.85
N LEU A 20 -4.04 -12.62 -6.06
CA LEU A 20 -3.28 -12.51 -7.31
C LEU A 20 -2.77 -11.08 -7.54
N LEU A 21 -3.62 -10.07 -7.35
CA LEU A 21 -3.21 -8.67 -7.46
C LEU A 21 -2.05 -8.34 -6.51
N LEU A 22 -2.12 -8.81 -5.26
CA LEU A 22 -1.04 -8.63 -4.30
C LEU A 22 0.25 -9.35 -4.74
N LYS A 23 0.15 -10.61 -5.16
CA LYS A 23 1.29 -11.40 -5.64
C LYS A 23 2.00 -10.68 -6.79
N ASP A 24 1.24 -10.21 -7.79
CA ASP A 24 1.78 -9.52 -8.96
C ASP A 24 2.43 -8.19 -8.57
N ALA A 25 1.80 -7.43 -7.66
CA ALA A 25 2.37 -6.17 -7.16
C ALA A 25 3.71 -6.39 -6.44
N LYS A 26 3.80 -7.43 -5.59
CA LYS A 26 5.05 -7.80 -4.90
C LYS A 26 6.12 -8.37 -5.84
N ALA A 27 5.70 -8.99 -6.95
CA ALA A 27 6.59 -9.48 -8.00
C ALA A 27 7.12 -8.37 -8.95
N GLY A 28 6.79 -7.10 -8.70
CA GLY A 28 7.33 -5.96 -9.44
C GLY A 28 6.30 -5.13 -10.19
N SER A 29 5.01 -5.53 -10.21
CA SER A 29 3.93 -4.74 -10.81
C SER A 29 3.46 -3.60 -9.88
N ALA A 30 4.39 -2.85 -9.32
CA ALA A 30 4.14 -1.77 -8.38
C ALA A 30 5.08 -0.59 -8.58
N LYS A 31 4.63 0.58 -8.14
CA LYS A 31 5.39 1.82 -8.24
C LYS A 31 5.38 2.58 -6.93
N LYS A 32 6.45 3.35 -6.70
CA LYS A 32 6.49 4.36 -5.65
C LYS A 32 5.50 5.49 -6.00
N ILE A 33 4.72 5.91 -5.01
CA ILE A 33 3.78 7.02 -5.12
C ILE A 33 4.03 8.12 -4.09
N GLN A 34 4.83 7.90 -3.03
CA GLN A 34 5.29 8.94 -2.09
C GLN A 34 6.65 8.54 -1.52
N GLY A 35 7.40 9.48 -0.96
CA GLY A 35 8.77 9.29 -0.47
C GLY A 35 9.82 9.59 -1.56
N SER A 36 9.55 10.56 -2.42
CA SER A 36 10.55 11.22 -3.27
C SER A 36 10.80 12.65 -2.78
N PRO A 37 11.89 13.31 -3.21
CA PRO A 37 12.10 14.73 -2.93
C PRO A 37 10.90 15.60 -3.34
N ASP A 38 10.27 15.29 -4.48
CA ASP A 38 9.12 16.03 -5.00
C ASP A 38 7.78 15.66 -4.33
N GLU A 39 7.71 14.50 -3.67
CA GLU A 39 6.49 13.99 -3.04
C GLU A 39 6.80 13.38 -1.68
N ALA A 40 6.84 14.24 -0.66
CA ALA A 40 7.19 13.85 0.70
C ALA A 40 6.20 12.86 1.32
N LEU A 41 6.72 11.87 2.06
CA LEU A 41 5.91 10.93 2.83
C LEU A 41 5.63 11.47 4.24
N ARG A 42 4.44 12.02 4.46
CA ARG A 42 4.04 12.59 5.76
C ARG A 42 4.02 11.57 6.91
N ASP A 43 3.80 10.30 6.58
CA ASP A 43 3.77 9.20 7.57
C ASP A 43 5.17 8.76 8.04
N ALA A 44 6.26 9.21 7.42
CA ALA A 44 7.62 8.73 7.71
C ALA A 44 7.98 8.77 9.20
N PRO A 45 7.69 9.84 9.99
CA PRO A 45 7.99 9.86 11.42
C PRO A 45 7.28 8.77 12.21
N ARG A 46 6.03 8.49 11.86
CA ARG A 46 5.23 7.43 12.49
C ARG A 46 5.75 6.05 12.11
N LEU A 47 6.16 5.86 10.86
CA LEU A 47 6.75 4.60 10.39
C LEU A 47 8.07 4.31 11.09
N THR A 48 8.96 5.29 11.19
CA THR A 48 10.20 5.16 11.97
C THR A 48 9.93 4.85 13.44
N ALA A 49 8.94 5.48 14.08
CA ALA A 49 8.60 5.21 15.48
C ALA A 49 8.04 3.79 15.71
N ASN A 50 7.30 3.24 14.74
CA ASN A 50 6.64 1.94 14.87
C ASN A 50 7.51 0.75 14.40
N TYR A 51 8.35 0.98 13.38
CA TYR A 51 9.06 -0.06 12.65
C TYR A 51 10.59 0.16 12.61
N GLY A 52 11.09 1.32 13.02
CA GLY A 52 12.51 1.67 12.98
C GLY A 52 12.97 2.22 11.61
N GLY A 53 14.29 2.26 11.41
CA GLY A 53 14.92 2.84 10.20
C GLY A 53 14.88 4.37 10.16
N ASN A 54 15.38 4.97 9.06
CA ASN A 54 15.39 6.42 8.89
C ASN A 54 14.16 6.92 8.15
N LEU A 55 13.81 8.20 8.35
CA LEU A 55 12.67 8.86 7.71
C LEU A 55 12.70 8.75 6.18
N GLU A 56 13.88 8.97 5.61
CA GLU A 56 14.13 8.98 4.16
C GLU A 56 14.10 7.59 3.51
N ASP A 57 14.20 6.53 4.30
CA ASP A 57 14.18 5.17 3.79
C ASP A 57 12.75 4.71 3.45
N TRP A 58 11.74 5.35 4.03
CA TRP A 58 10.34 4.97 3.88
C TRP A 58 9.70 5.56 2.62
N VAL A 59 9.07 4.70 1.84
CA VAL A 59 8.31 5.07 0.65
C VAL A 59 6.92 4.46 0.68
N LYS A 60 5.96 5.10 0.02
CA LYS A 60 4.64 4.52 -0.21
C LYS A 60 4.59 3.88 -1.59
N MET A 61 4.13 2.65 -1.64
CA MET A 61 4.01 1.84 -2.84
C MET A 61 2.54 1.67 -3.22
N SER A 62 2.27 1.53 -4.52
CA SER A 62 0.97 1.15 -5.07
C SER A 62 1.14 0.11 -6.16
N SER A 63 0.22 -0.85 -6.26
CA SER A 63 0.07 -1.66 -7.46
C SER A 63 -0.12 -0.75 -8.69
N ILE A 64 0.47 -1.13 -9.82
CA ILE A 64 0.27 -0.43 -11.10
C ILE A 64 -1.16 -0.71 -11.59
N GLN A 65 -1.60 -1.95 -11.46
CA GLN A 65 -2.93 -2.38 -11.88
C GLN A 65 -4.00 -1.93 -10.87
N ALA A 66 -5.21 -1.69 -11.39
CA ALA A 66 -6.40 -1.32 -10.63
C ALA A 66 -7.65 -2.09 -11.12
N PRO A 67 -7.63 -3.44 -11.13
CA PRO A 67 -8.70 -4.24 -11.73
C PRO A 67 -10.04 -4.06 -11.02
N ILE A 68 -11.14 -4.36 -11.72
CA ILE A 68 -12.47 -4.43 -11.11
C ILE A 68 -12.63 -5.76 -10.39
N ILE A 69 -12.76 -5.73 -9.06
CA ILE A 69 -13.01 -6.89 -8.20
C ILE A 69 -14.28 -6.59 -7.41
N ASN A 70 -15.31 -7.45 -7.56
CA ASN A 70 -16.59 -7.33 -6.89
C ASN A 70 -17.21 -5.91 -7.02
N GLY A 71 -17.11 -5.33 -8.22
CA GLY A 71 -17.70 -4.02 -8.53
C GLY A 71 -16.87 -2.80 -8.11
N ALA A 72 -15.71 -2.98 -7.48
CA ALA A 72 -14.79 -1.88 -7.16
C ALA A 72 -13.52 -1.95 -8.01
N SER A 73 -12.97 -0.80 -8.41
CA SER A 73 -11.57 -0.72 -8.83
C SER A 73 -10.69 -0.88 -7.59
N VAL A 74 -9.80 -1.88 -7.60
CA VAL A 74 -9.00 -2.24 -6.43
C VAL A 74 -7.52 -2.02 -6.70
N GLN A 75 -6.85 -1.26 -5.84
CA GLN A 75 -5.39 -1.14 -5.79
C GLN A 75 -4.86 -1.63 -4.44
N VAL A 76 -3.63 -2.11 -4.44
CA VAL A 76 -2.91 -2.47 -3.20
C VAL A 76 -1.89 -1.39 -2.89
N HIS A 77 -1.97 -0.81 -1.70
CA HIS A 77 -1.00 0.16 -1.19
C HIS A 77 -0.27 -0.40 0.02
N TRP A 78 1.00 -0.05 0.20
CA TRP A 78 1.77 -0.40 1.40
C TRP A 78 2.92 0.60 1.60
N PHE A 79 3.59 0.54 2.74
CA PHE A 79 4.86 1.24 2.95
C PHE A 79 6.03 0.28 2.84
N ARG A 80 7.11 0.73 2.20
CA ARG A 80 8.36 -0.02 2.07
C ARG A 80 9.51 0.77 2.69
N ASN A 81 10.32 0.13 3.51
CA ASN A 81 11.64 0.63 3.82
C ASN A 81 12.59 0.18 2.70
N THR A 82 13.21 1.14 2.01
CA THR A 82 14.06 0.87 0.85
C THR A 82 15.43 0.30 1.19
N LYS A 83 15.86 0.36 2.46
CA LYS A 83 17.11 -0.24 2.94
C LYS A 83 16.92 -1.66 3.43
N THR A 84 15.87 -1.91 4.22
CA THR A 84 15.61 -3.25 4.78
C THR A 84 14.72 -4.11 3.90
N LEU A 85 14.07 -3.51 2.89
CA LEU A 85 13.03 -4.12 2.05
C LEU A 85 11.80 -4.62 2.83
N GLU A 86 11.65 -4.20 4.09
CA GLU A 86 10.46 -4.49 4.89
C GLU A 86 9.25 -3.77 4.30
N ASP A 87 8.16 -4.52 4.11
CA ASP A 87 6.87 -4.00 3.68
C ASP A 87 5.88 -4.07 4.83
N VAL A 88 5.15 -2.98 5.09
CA VAL A 88 4.22 -2.86 6.22
C VAL A 88 2.94 -2.12 5.84
N GLU A 89 1.89 -2.36 6.63
CA GLU A 89 0.58 -1.72 6.55
C GLU A 89 -0.07 -1.83 5.17
N LEU A 90 0.02 -3.02 4.57
CA LEU A 90 -0.63 -3.33 3.31
C LEU A 90 -2.15 -3.14 3.42
N LYS A 91 -2.73 -2.42 2.46
CA LYS A 91 -4.17 -2.14 2.40
C LYS A 91 -4.71 -2.27 0.98
N PHE A 92 -5.93 -2.79 0.86
CA PHE A 92 -6.67 -2.85 -0.39
C PHE A 92 -7.59 -1.62 -0.50
N LYS A 93 -7.22 -0.68 -1.37
CA LYS A 93 -8.03 0.49 -1.70
C LYS A 93 -9.08 0.10 -2.74
N ARG A 94 -10.36 0.15 -2.33
CA ARG A 94 -11.51 -0.20 -3.17
C ARG A 94 -12.29 1.06 -3.49
N VAL A 95 -12.42 1.39 -4.77
CA VAL A 95 -13.18 2.55 -5.26
C VAL A 95 -14.36 2.04 -6.06
N TYR A 96 -15.57 2.24 -5.54
CA TYR A 96 -16.80 1.91 -6.25
C TYR A 96 -17.20 3.07 -7.17
N PRO A 97 -17.66 2.79 -8.40
CA PRO A 97 -18.20 3.82 -9.27
C PRO A 97 -19.41 4.50 -8.61
N ARG A 98 -19.49 5.84 -8.73
CA ARG A 98 -20.58 6.63 -8.15
C ARG A 98 -21.95 6.38 -8.80
N SER A 99 -21.99 5.74 -9.96
CA SER A 99 -23.21 5.44 -10.71
C SER A 99 -23.11 4.06 -11.35
N ALA A 100 -24.20 3.30 -11.30
CA ALA A 100 -24.31 2.02 -12.00
C ALA A 100 -24.07 2.22 -13.51
N PRO A 101 -23.42 1.27 -14.22
CA PRO A 101 -23.27 1.36 -15.65
C PRO A 101 -24.66 1.46 -16.30
N LYS A 102 -24.86 2.46 -17.16
CA LYS A 102 -26.06 2.53 -17.99
C LYS A 102 -26.09 1.24 -18.83
N LYS A 103 -27.17 0.46 -18.71
CA LYS A 103 -27.43 -0.65 -19.63
C LYS A 103 -27.43 -0.06 -21.05
N GLN A 104 -26.53 -0.53 -21.91
CA GLN A 104 -26.67 -0.39 -23.36
C GLN A 104 -27.80 -1.27 -23.84
#